data_AF-A0A7H0H487-F1
#
_entry.id   AF-A0A7H0H487-F1
#
_cell.length_a   1.000
_cell.length_b   1.000
_cell.length_c   1.000
_cell.angle_alpha   90.00
_cell.angle_beta   90.00
_cell.angle_gamma   90.00
#
_symmetry.space_group_name_H-M   'P 1'
#
loop_
_entity.id
_entity.type
_entity.pdbx_description
1 polymer ?
#
loop_
_entity_poly.entity_id
_entity_poly.type
_entity_poly.pdbx_seq_one_letter_code
_entity_poly.pdbx_strand_id
1 'polypeptide(L)'
;MTEAQHEDGYAWTWEPAVGILAAVSLFALLAVQAGRSLTLAAVGAGWHWPPSAALVTSSWGILTGDLHAGLATAGDRGVVEVAWVIAGSLFIAALVAATILALRVTAGRRFKGMASSGQAEQLLGLGRLRAHRAVIRPDLYRTGDRP
;
A
#
# COMPACT_ATOMS: atom_id res chain seq x y z
N MET A 1 34.08 2.24 30.28
CA MET A 1 33.57 1.13 29.44
C MET A 1 32.07 1.33 29.34
N THR A 2 31.64 2.07 28.33
CA THR A 2 30.23 2.35 28.05
C THR A 2 29.60 1.12 27.42
N GLU A 3 28.49 0.67 28.00
CA GLU A 3 27.67 -0.45 27.53
C GLU A 3 27.51 -0.39 26.02
N ALA A 4 27.90 -1.48 25.36
CA ALA A 4 27.64 -1.72 23.97
C ALA A 4 26.13 -1.68 23.78
N GLN A 5 25.67 -0.68 23.02
CA GLN A 5 24.31 -0.50 22.59
C GLN A 5 23.94 -1.63 21.60
N HIS A 6 23.76 -2.84 22.10
CA HIS A 6 22.95 -3.88 21.45
C HIS A 6 21.48 -3.55 21.76
N GLU A 7 20.95 -2.51 21.13
CA GLU A 7 19.50 -2.51 20.89
C GLU A 7 19.30 -3.48 19.74
N ASP A 8 18.93 -4.70 20.12
CA ASP A 8 18.51 -5.77 19.23
C ASP A 8 17.65 -5.19 18.12
N GLY A 9 18.16 -5.29 16.89
CA GLY A 9 17.41 -4.95 15.70
C GLY A 9 16.17 -5.82 15.69
N TYR A 10 15.03 -5.27 16.14
CA TYR A 10 13.74 -5.90 15.91
C TYR A 10 13.51 -5.85 14.42
N ALA A 11 13.98 -6.91 13.76
CA ALA A 11 13.89 -7.05 12.34
C ALA A 11 12.41 -7.16 12.03
N TRP A 12 11.92 -6.10 11.40
CA TRP A 12 10.59 -5.91 10.82
C TRP A 12 10.32 -6.98 9.75
N THR A 13 10.30 -8.25 10.16
CA THR A 13 10.46 -9.40 9.27
C THR A 13 9.13 -9.82 8.68
N TRP A 14 8.06 -9.87 9.48
CA TRP A 14 6.76 -10.36 9.03
C TRP A 14 5.59 -9.42 9.33
N GLU A 15 5.72 -8.51 10.29
CA GLU A 15 4.61 -7.63 10.71
C GLU A 15 4.03 -6.77 9.56
N PRO A 16 4.84 -6.16 8.66
CA PRO A 16 4.30 -5.44 7.51
C PRO A 16 3.56 -6.35 6.55
N ALA A 17 4.11 -7.54 6.31
CA ALA A 17 3.52 -8.50 5.39
C ALA A 17 2.15 -8.94 5.91
N VAL A 18 2.03 -9.23 7.21
CA VAL A 18 0.75 -9.57 7.84
C VAL A 18 -0.21 -8.38 7.83
N GLY A 19 0.27 -7.17 8.12
CA GLY A 19 -0.55 -5.96 8.06
C GLY A 19 -1.11 -5.70 6.66
N ILE A 20 -0.27 -5.84 5.63
CA ILE A 20 -0.68 -5.71 4.21
C ILE A 20 -1.69 -6.81 3.87
N LEU A 21 -1.41 -8.06 4.22
CA LEU A 21 -2.31 -9.19 3.96
C LEU A 21 -3.66 -9.01 4.65
N ALA A 22 -3.67 -8.52 5.89
CA ALA A 22 -4.91 -8.24 6.62
C ALA A 22 -5.71 -7.10 5.96
N ALA A 23 -5.04 -6.01 5.56
CA ALA A 23 -5.67 -4.89 4.88
C ALA A 23 -6.25 -5.28 3.52
N VAL A 24 -5.48 -6.03 2.71
CA VAL A 24 -5.92 -6.57 1.42
C VAL A 24 -7.12 -7.49 1.60
N SER A 25 -7.08 -8.39 2.59
CA SER A 25 -8.20 -9.30 2.89
C SER A 25 -9.45 -8.53 3.30
N LEU A 26 -9.30 -7.50 4.12
CA LEU A 26 -10.41 -6.63 4.53
C LEU A 26 -11.01 -5.89 3.34
N PHE A 27 -10.18 -5.29 2.47
CA PHE A 27 -10.66 -4.61 1.28
C PHE A 27 -11.38 -5.56 0.32
N ALA A 28 -10.88 -6.79 0.16
CA ALA A 28 -11.53 -7.80 -0.67
C ALA A 28 -12.93 -8.15 -0.12
N LEU A 29 -13.05 -8.41 1.18
CA LEU A 29 -14.33 -8.70 1.83
C LEU A 29 -15.32 -7.54 1.68
N LEU A 30 -14.89 -6.31 1.96
CA LEU A 30 -15.74 -5.14 1.84
C LEU A 30 -16.17 -4.87 0.39
N ALA A 31 -15.26 -5.04 -0.57
CA ALA A 31 -15.55 -4.82 -1.97
C ALA A 31 -16.55 -5.84 -2.52
N VAL A 32 -16.42 -7.13 -2.16
CA VAL A 32 -17.38 -8.18 -2.54
C VAL A 32 -18.79 -7.85 -2.02
N GLN A 33 -18.89 -7.47 -0.75
CA GLN A 33 -20.18 -7.15 -0.14
C GLN A 33 -20.77 -5.86 -0.71
N ALA A 34 -19.96 -4.81 -0.89
CA ALA A 34 -20.41 -3.56 -1.52
C ALA A 34 -20.86 -3.77 -2.97
N GLY A 35 -20.13 -4.58 -3.76
CA GLY A 35 -20.52 -4.92 -5.12
C GLY A 35 -21.86 -5.65 -5.16
N ARG A 36 -22.08 -6.57 -4.23
CA ARG A 36 -23.35 -7.26 -4.04
C ARG A 36 -24.49 -6.32 -3.64
N SER A 37 -24.28 -5.48 -2.62
CA SER A 37 -25.28 -4.51 -2.16
C SER A 37 -25.68 -3.53 -3.27
N LEU A 38 -24.70 -3.03 -4.03
CA LEU A 38 -24.94 -2.10 -5.14
C LEU A 38 -25.68 -2.77 -6.29
N THR A 39 -25.32 -4.01 -6.63
CA THR A 39 -25.99 -4.75 -7.70
C THR A 39 -27.44 -5.02 -7.34
N LEU A 40 -27.71 -5.50 -6.12
CA LEU A 40 -29.08 -5.74 -5.62
C LEU A 40 -29.90 -4.44 -5.59
N ALA A 41 -29.29 -3.32 -5.18
CA ALA A 41 -29.96 -2.02 -5.23
C ALA A 41 -30.28 -1.60 -6.67
N ALA A 42 -29.35 -1.79 -7.61
CA ALA A 42 -29.52 -1.40 -9.01
C ALA A 42 -30.60 -2.20 -9.75
N VAL A 43 -30.81 -3.48 -9.39
CA VAL A 43 -31.88 -4.32 -9.96
C VAL A 43 -33.21 -4.19 -9.20
N GLY A 44 -33.32 -3.24 -8.27
CA GLY A 44 -34.56 -2.98 -7.53
C GLY A 44 -34.84 -3.95 -6.38
N ALA A 45 -33.92 -4.86 -6.06
CA ALA A 45 -34.03 -5.71 -4.87
C ALA A 45 -33.78 -4.93 -3.58
N GLY A 46 -33.14 -3.76 -3.66
CA GLY A 46 -32.86 -2.88 -2.52
C GLY A 46 -31.48 -3.09 -1.89
N TRP A 47 -31.14 -2.21 -0.94
CA TRP A 47 -29.85 -2.24 -0.26
C TRP A 47 -29.80 -3.32 0.82
N HIS A 48 -28.83 -4.22 0.69
CA HIS A 48 -28.65 -5.32 1.62
C HIS A 48 -27.21 -5.38 2.12
N TRP A 49 -27.01 -5.33 3.43
CA TRP A 49 -25.72 -5.53 4.05
C TRP A 49 -25.79 -6.75 4.98
N PRO A 50 -24.86 -7.72 4.88
CA PRO A 50 -24.93 -8.91 5.71
C PRO A 50 -24.58 -8.62 7.17
N PRO A 51 -25.07 -9.43 8.13
CA PRO A 51 -24.59 -9.42 9.50
C PRO A 51 -23.07 -9.70 9.55
N SER A 52 -22.36 -9.11 10.52
CA SER A 52 -20.91 -9.27 10.65
C SER A 52 -20.46 -10.74 10.76
N ALA A 53 -21.24 -11.58 11.44
CA ALA A 53 -20.99 -13.01 11.57
C ALA A 53 -21.06 -13.79 10.24
N ALA A 54 -21.78 -13.26 9.25
CA ALA A 54 -21.96 -13.90 7.95
C ALA A 54 -21.06 -13.29 6.86
N LEU A 55 -20.26 -12.26 7.16
CA LEU A 55 -19.46 -11.55 6.15
C LEU A 55 -18.52 -12.49 5.38
N VAL A 56 -17.75 -13.31 6.08
CA VAL A 56 -16.78 -14.21 5.43
C VAL A 56 -17.46 -15.34 4.69
N THR A 57 -18.45 -15.99 5.32
CA THR A 57 -19.15 -17.14 4.74
C THR A 57 -20.00 -16.76 3.54
N SER A 58 -20.71 -15.63 3.59
CA SER A 58 -21.49 -15.11 2.46
C SER A 58 -20.61 -14.64 1.30
N SER A 59 -19.42 -14.11 1.58
CA SER A 59 -18.48 -13.69 0.52
C SER A 59 -18.06 -14.87 -0.35
N TRP A 60 -17.84 -16.04 0.24
CA TRP A 60 -17.54 -17.25 -0.52
C TRP A 60 -18.70 -17.64 -1.45
N GLY A 61 -19.94 -17.58 -0.95
CA GLY A 61 -21.13 -17.81 -1.76
C GLY A 61 -21.21 -16.89 -2.98
N ILE A 62 -20.95 -15.60 -2.79
CA ILE A 62 -20.94 -14.60 -3.87
C ILE A 62 -19.85 -14.92 -4.91
N LEU A 63 -18.65 -15.33 -4.47
CA LEU A 63 -17.57 -15.74 -5.36
C LEU A 63 -17.89 -17.03 -6.13
N THR A 64 -18.72 -17.91 -5.57
CA THR A 64 -19.20 -19.12 -6.26
C THR A 64 -20.44 -18.89 -7.13
N GLY A 65 -20.92 -17.64 -7.23
CA GLY A 65 -22.03 -17.26 -8.11
C GLY A 65 -23.39 -17.08 -7.41
N ASP A 66 -23.44 -17.17 -6.07
CA ASP A 66 -24.67 -16.92 -5.30
C ASP A 66 -24.68 -15.51 -4.71
N LEU A 67 -25.35 -14.59 -5.41
CA LEU A 67 -25.51 -13.19 -4.98
C LEU A 67 -26.36 -13.03 -3.70
N HIS A 68 -27.18 -14.03 -3.40
CA HIS A 68 -28.09 -14.04 -2.25
C HIS A 68 -27.50 -14.76 -1.04
N ALA A 69 -26.28 -15.29 -1.14
CA ALA A 69 -25.60 -15.97 -0.04
C ALA A 69 -25.65 -15.15 1.27
N GLY A 70 -26.13 -15.78 2.35
CA GLY A 70 -26.26 -15.14 3.66
C GLY A 70 -27.37 -14.09 3.80
N LEU A 71 -28.30 -13.98 2.83
CA LEU A 71 -29.57 -13.25 2.98
C LEU A 71 -30.73 -14.22 3.16
N ALA A 72 -31.82 -13.71 3.74
CA ALA A 72 -33.06 -14.47 3.90
C ALA A 72 -33.85 -14.63 2.58
N THR A 73 -33.52 -13.86 1.55
CA THR A 73 -34.18 -13.87 0.24
C THR A 73 -33.39 -14.72 -0.75
N ALA A 74 -34.06 -15.68 -1.39
CA ALA A 74 -33.51 -16.38 -2.55
C ALA A 74 -33.80 -15.56 -3.81
N GLY A 75 -32.83 -15.46 -4.73
CA GLY A 75 -32.99 -14.71 -5.97
C GLY A 75 -32.16 -15.29 -7.11
N ASP A 76 -32.42 -14.79 -8.32
CA ASP A 76 -31.91 -15.37 -9.56
C ASP A 76 -30.41 -15.10 -9.75
N ARG A 77 -29.69 -16.02 -10.41
CA ARG A 77 -28.23 -15.96 -10.60
C ARG A 77 -27.79 -14.92 -11.65
N GLY A 78 -28.73 -14.30 -12.34
CA GLY A 78 -28.52 -13.60 -13.62
C GLY A 78 -27.68 -12.32 -13.60
N VAL A 79 -27.24 -11.81 -12.45
CA VAL A 79 -26.50 -10.53 -12.36
C VAL A 79 -25.23 -10.58 -11.49
N VAL A 80 -24.79 -11.77 -11.09
CA VAL A 80 -23.59 -11.91 -10.23
C VAL A 80 -22.31 -11.39 -10.91
N GLU A 81 -22.23 -11.47 -12.24
CA GLU A 81 -21.10 -10.94 -13.02
C GLU A 81 -20.95 -9.42 -12.84
N VAL A 82 -22.07 -8.68 -12.82
CA VAL A 82 -22.08 -7.24 -12.56
C VAL A 82 -21.56 -6.95 -11.15
N ALA A 83 -21.97 -7.77 -10.16
CA ALA A 83 -21.47 -7.65 -8.79
C ALA A 83 -19.96 -7.89 -8.70
N TRP A 84 -19.41 -8.85 -9.45
CA TRP A 84 -17.97 -9.08 -9.51
C TRP A 84 -17.21 -7.92 -10.16
N VAL A 85 -17.74 -7.33 -11.24
CA VAL A 85 -17.12 -6.16 -11.89
C VAL A 85 -17.10 -4.96 -10.94
N ILE A 86 -18.20 -4.68 -10.25
CA ILE A 86 -18.28 -3.61 -9.26
C ILE A 86 -17.32 -3.90 -8.10
N ALA A 87 -17.33 -5.12 -7.55
CA ALA A 87 -16.45 -5.52 -6.47
C ALA A 87 -14.96 -5.39 -6.86
N GLY A 88 -14.57 -5.90 -8.02
CA GLY A 88 -13.19 -5.77 -8.53
C GLY A 88 -12.77 -4.32 -8.69
N SER A 89 -13.66 -3.47 -9.22
CA SER A 89 -13.41 -2.03 -9.39
C SER A 89 -13.21 -1.33 -8.05
N LEU A 90 -14.07 -1.59 -7.05
CA LEU A 90 -13.95 -1.04 -5.70
C LEU A 90 -12.67 -1.52 -5.00
N PHE A 91 -12.31 -2.79 -5.17
CA PHE A 91 -11.10 -3.36 -4.60
C PHE A 91 -9.85 -2.69 -5.15
N ILE A 92 -9.74 -2.55 -6.47
CA ILE A 92 -8.61 -1.85 -7.11
C ILE A 92 -8.55 -0.39 -6.66
N ALA A 93 -9.69 0.31 -6.65
CA ALA A 93 -9.76 1.70 -6.19
C ALA A 93 -9.30 1.85 -4.73
N ALA A 94 -9.70 0.93 -3.84
CA ALA A 94 -9.28 0.92 -2.44
C ALA A 94 -7.77 0.69 -2.29
N LEU A 95 -7.19 -0.24 -3.05
CA LEU A 95 -5.74 -0.48 -3.05
C LEU A 95 -4.97 0.76 -3.53
N VAL A 96 -5.39 1.36 -4.65
CA VAL A 96 -4.78 2.59 -5.18
C VAL A 96 -4.84 3.72 -4.15
N ALA A 97 -6.00 3.95 -3.54
CA ALA A 97 -6.18 4.97 -2.51
C ALA A 97 -5.29 4.69 -1.28
N ALA A 98 -5.22 3.44 -0.82
CA ALA A 98 -4.38 3.04 0.29
C ALA A 98 -2.89 3.24 -0.02
N THR A 99 -2.42 2.90 -1.23
CA THR A 99 -1.05 3.15 -1.66
C THR A 99 -0.73 4.65 -1.71
N ILE A 100 -1.60 5.47 -2.28
CA ILE A 100 -1.41 6.93 -2.33
C ILE A 100 -1.36 7.50 -0.91
N LEU A 101 -2.24 7.06 -0.01
CA LEU A 101 -2.26 7.50 1.38
C LEU A 101 -0.99 7.07 2.11
N ALA A 102 -0.55 5.83 1.94
CA ALA A 102 0.69 5.32 2.52
C ALA A 102 1.88 6.17 2.09
N LEU A 103 2.02 6.44 0.78
CA LEU A 103 3.08 7.28 0.23
C LEU A 103 3.04 8.70 0.83
N ARG A 104 1.85 9.31 0.95
CA ARG A 104 1.68 10.65 1.55
C ARG A 104 2.09 10.67 3.02
N VAL A 105 1.67 9.67 3.80
CA VAL A 105 2.00 9.56 5.22
C VAL A 105 3.49 9.30 5.43
N THR A 106 4.12 8.48 4.57
CA THR A 106 5.55 8.18 4.67
C THR A 106 6.44 9.31 4.15
N ALA A 107 5.99 10.10 3.16
CA ALA A 107 6.77 11.21 2.61
C ALA A 107 7.08 12.30 3.66
N GLY A 108 6.20 12.48 4.65
CA GLY A 108 6.42 13.41 5.78
C GLY A 108 7.25 12.81 6.93
N ARG A 109 7.43 11.49 6.97
CA ARG A 109 8.19 10.83 8.04
C ARG A 109 9.68 10.91 7.72
N ARG A 110 10.38 11.86 8.36
CA ARG A 110 11.85 11.85 8.42
C ARG A 110 12.28 10.57 9.14
N PHE A 111 12.83 9.61 8.43
CA PHE A 111 13.41 8.42 9.04
C PHE A 111 14.48 8.89 10.04
N LYS A 112 14.25 8.59 11.32
CA LYS A 112 15.14 8.95 12.43
C LYS A 112 16.49 8.26 12.15
N GLY A 113 17.52 9.04 11.84
CA GLY A 113 18.85 8.53 11.47
C GLY A 113 19.28 8.80 10.02
N MET A 114 18.39 9.26 9.12
CA MET A 114 18.86 9.84 7.86
C MET A 114 19.44 11.23 8.14
N ALA A 115 20.75 11.38 7.94
CA ALA A 115 21.41 12.68 7.98
C ALA A 115 20.64 13.63 7.05
N SER A 116 20.21 14.79 7.58
CA SER A 116 19.64 15.84 6.74
C SER A 116 20.62 16.18 5.61
N SER A 117 20.15 16.70 4.48
CA SER A 117 21.04 17.07 3.36
C SER A 117 22.22 17.95 3.83
N GLY A 118 21.99 18.85 4.79
CA GLY A 118 23.04 19.64 5.43
C GLY A 118 24.01 18.81 6.28
N GLN A 119 23.53 17.86 7.08
CA GLN A 119 24.41 16.94 7.82
C GLN A 119 25.16 15.97 6.90
N ALA A 120 24.56 15.54 5.79
CA ALA A 120 25.23 14.73 4.78
C ALA A 120 26.31 15.55 4.06
N GLU A 121 26.04 16.81 3.72
CA GLU A 121 27.02 17.75 3.16
C GLU A 121 28.18 17.98 4.14
N GLN A 122 27.88 18.10 5.44
CA GLN A 122 28.86 18.35 6.49
C GLN A 122 29.70 17.12 6.85
N LEU A 123 29.13 15.92 6.79
CA LEU A 123 29.82 14.65 7.05
C LEU A 123 30.60 14.14 5.83
N LEU A 124 30.02 14.23 4.63
CA LEU A 124 30.65 13.76 3.40
C LEU A 124 31.55 14.82 2.75
N GLY A 125 31.39 16.09 3.14
CA GLY A 125 32.18 17.19 2.60
C GLY A 125 32.05 17.34 1.08
N LEU A 126 30.92 16.92 0.48
CA LEU A 126 30.76 16.86 -0.98
C LEU A 126 30.97 18.23 -1.65
N GLY A 127 30.51 19.32 -1.05
CA GLY A 127 30.80 20.68 -1.49
C GLY A 127 32.30 20.99 -1.49
N ARG A 128 33.03 20.53 -0.46
CA ARG A 128 34.49 20.69 -0.36
C ARG A 128 35.23 19.82 -1.40
N LEU A 129 34.78 18.59 -1.62
CA LEU A 129 35.31 17.69 -2.65
C LEU A 129 35.07 18.26 -4.05
N ARG A 130 33.89 18.83 -4.32
CA ARG A 130 33.59 19.52 -5.58
C ARG A 130 34.43 20.78 -5.76
N ALA A 131 34.66 21.55 -4.68
CA ALA A 131 35.50 22.75 -4.74
C ALA A 131 36.96 22.41 -5.07
N HIS A 132 37.48 21.29 -4.55
CA HIS A 132 38.84 20.83 -4.82
C HIS A 132 38.96 19.83 -5.98
N ARG A 133 37.95 19.71 -6.84
CA ARG A 133 37.91 18.73 -7.94
C ARG A 133 39.12 18.81 -8.87
N ALA A 134 39.67 20.00 -9.10
CA ALA A 134 40.84 20.21 -9.96
C ALA A 134 42.15 19.65 -9.34
N VAL A 135 42.23 19.58 -8.02
CA VAL A 135 43.34 18.97 -7.28
C VAL A 135 43.18 17.46 -7.20
N ILE A 136 41.94 16.98 -7.04
CA ILE A 136 41.62 15.55 -6.89
C ILE A 136 41.66 14.82 -8.25
N ARG A 137 41.19 15.47 -9.31
CA ARG A 137 41.15 14.93 -10.69
C ARG A 137 41.87 15.86 -11.67
N PRO A 138 43.20 16.04 -11.52
CA PRO A 138 43.97 16.87 -12.42
C PRO A 138 43.98 16.31 -13.86
N ASP A 139 43.72 15.02 -14.02
CA ASP A 139 43.57 14.33 -15.32
C ASP A 139 42.41 14.87 -16.16
N LEU A 140 41.31 15.29 -15.52
CA LEU A 140 40.11 15.79 -16.21
C LEU A 140 40.09 17.32 -16.39
N TYR A 141 40.79 18.06 -15.52
CA TYR A 141 40.70 19.52 -15.47
C TYR A 141 41.98 20.26 -15.88
N ARG A 142 43.08 19.54 -16.15
CA ARG A 142 44.27 20.12 -16.76
C ARG A 142 44.09 20.17 -18.27
N THR A 143 43.33 21.16 -18.74
CA THR A 143 43.38 21.56 -20.15
C THR A 143 44.74 22.20 -20.40
N GLY A 144 45.49 21.62 -21.32
CA GLY A 144 46.94 21.76 -21.46
C GLY A 144 47.49 23.18 -21.51
N ASP A 145 48.49 23.43 -20.68
CA ASP A 145 49.69 24.13 -21.13
C ASP A 145 50.52 23.09 -21.90
N ARG A 146 50.57 23.23 -23.22
CA ARG A 146 51.64 22.64 -24.03
C ARG A 146 52.56 23.79 -24.46
N PRO A 147 53.88 23.67 -24.26
CA PRO A 147 54.85 24.62 -24.80
C PRO A 147 54.91 24.57 -26.33
#